data_AF-A0A7C7RCR4-F1
#
_entry.id   AF-A0A7C7RCR4-F1
#
_cell.length_a   1.000
_cell.length_b   1.000
_cell.length_c   1.000
_cell.angle_alpha   90.00
_cell.angle_beta   90.00
_cell.angle_gamma   90.00
#
_symmetry.space_group_name_H-M   'P 1'
#
loop_
_entity.id
_entity.type
_entity.pdbx_description
1 polymer ?
#
loop_
_entity_poly.entity_id
_entity_poly.type
_entity_poly.pdbx_seq_one_letter_code
_entity_poly.pdbx_strand_id
1 'polypeptide(L)' 'MSKERKLRVLTGDRPTGKLHLGHYVGSLKNRLALQDKYECFFIIADLHTLTTKPTKAEVEQLRQNILEVTLDYL' A
#
# COMPACT_ATOMS: atom_id res chain seq x y z
N MET A 1 9.20 -26.67 -20.03
CA MET A 1 9.10 -25.23 -20.38
C MET A 1 9.19 -24.43 -19.09
N SER A 2 10.31 -23.75 -18.85
CA SER A 2 10.41 -22.82 -17.70
C SER A 2 9.43 -21.67 -17.94
N LYS A 3 8.44 -21.48 -17.05
CA LYS A 3 7.64 -20.26 -17.03
C LYS A 3 8.61 -19.06 -16.97
N GLU A 4 8.60 -18.21 -17.97
CA GLU A 4 9.30 -16.91 -17.92
C GLU A 4 8.84 -16.18 -16.66
N ARG A 5 9.79 -15.81 -15.79
CA ARG A 5 9.45 -15.11 -14.55
C ARG A 5 9.14 -13.67 -14.89
N LYS A 6 7.92 -13.23 -14.62
CA LYS A 6 7.56 -11.80 -14.63
C LYS A 6 8.50 -11.06 -13.68
N LEU A 7 8.97 -9.88 -14.09
CA LEU A 7 9.72 -8.99 -13.19
C LEU A 7 8.83 -8.60 -12.00
N ARG A 8 9.46 -8.36 -10.84
CA ARG A 8 8.77 -8.06 -9.58
C ARG A 8 8.71 -6.57 -9.32
N VAL A 9 7.55 -6.10 -8.88
CA VAL A 9 7.35 -4.73 -8.39
C VAL A 9 6.93 -4.81 -6.92
N LEU A 10 7.58 -4.02 -6.08
CA LEU A 10 7.18 -3.79 -4.70
C LEU A 10 6.90 -2.30 -4.52
N THR A 11 5.70 -1.97 -4.06
CA THR A 11 5.30 -0.60 -3.69
C THR A 11 4.24 -0.67 -2.60
N GLY A 12 3.89 0.46 -2.00
CA GLY A 12 2.95 0.47 -0.90
C GLY A 12 2.92 1.81 -0.20
N ASP A 13 2.17 1.88 0.89
CA ASP A 13 1.93 3.11 1.63
C ASP A 13 1.96 2.86 3.14
N ARG A 14 2.31 3.90 3.90
CA ARG A 14 2.05 3.89 5.35
C ARG A 14 0.54 4.03 5.57
N PRO A 15 -0.07 3.24 6.47
CA PRO A 15 -1.49 3.33 6.76
C PRO A 15 -1.81 4.62 7.53
N THR A 16 -2.22 5.66 6.81
CA THR A 16 -2.53 6.99 7.38
C THR A 16 -4.02 7.31 7.42
N GLY A 17 -4.86 6.39 6.95
CA GLY A 17 -6.32 6.51 6.87
C GLY A 17 -6.80 6.34 5.43
N LYS A 18 -8.04 6.77 5.17
CA LYS A 18 -8.65 6.75 3.83
C LYS A 18 -7.80 7.41 2.76
N LEU A 19 -7.75 6.76 1.60
CA LEU A 19 -7.16 7.30 0.39
C LEU A 19 -8.12 8.31 -0.25
N HIS A 20 -7.60 9.07 -1.21
CA HIS A 20 -8.33 10.15 -1.88
C HIS A 20 -7.82 10.30 -3.31
N LEU A 21 -8.45 11.17 -4.11
CA LEU A 21 -8.13 11.34 -5.54
C LEU A 21 -6.65 11.61 -5.83
N GLY A 22 -5.95 12.32 -4.96
CA GLY A 22 -4.49 12.50 -5.06
C GLY A 22 -3.71 11.18 -5.07
N HIS A 23 -4.07 10.21 -4.23
CA HIS A 23 -3.48 8.87 -4.23
C HIS A 23 -3.83 8.12 -5.51
N TYR A 24 -5.08 8.25 -5.98
CA TYR A 24 -5.52 7.57 -7.20
C TYR A 24 -4.72 8.02 -8.44
N VAL A 25 -4.65 9.33 -8.67
CA VAL A 25 -3.92 9.91 -9.81
C VAL A 25 -2.41 9.77 -9.63
N GLY A 26 -1.92 9.91 -8.39
CA GLY A 26 -0.48 9.89 -8.08
C GLY A 26 0.16 8.50 -8.12
N SER A 27 -0.57 7.43 -7.74
CA SER A 27 0.00 6.09 -7.67
C SER A 27 -0.96 4.95 -8.06
N LEU A 28 -2.21 4.93 -7.57
CA LEU A 28 -3.07 3.73 -7.71
C LEU A 28 -3.38 3.41 -9.18
N LYS A 29 -3.68 4.41 -10.01
CA LYS A 29 -3.94 4.21 -11.45
C LYS A 29 -2.75 3.53 -12.15
N ASN A 30 -1.53 3.90 -11.78
CA ASN A 30 -0.32 3.26 -12.31
C ASN A 30 -0.14 1.84 -11.75
N ARG A 31 -0.39 1.63 -10.44
CA ARG A 31 -0.31 0.30 -9.82
C ARG A 31 -1.27 -0.70 -10.47
N LEU A 32 -2.49 -0.30 -10.82
CA LEU A 32 -3.43 -1.12 -11.58
C LEU A 32 -2.84 -1.56 -12.93
N ALA A 33 -2.29 -0.62 -13.70
CA ALA A 33 -1.67 -0.93 -15.00
C ALA A 33 -0.43 -1.85 -14.89
N LEU A 34 0.26 -1.85 -13.75
CA LEU A 34 1.41 -2.73 -13.49
C LEU A 34 1.01 -4.16 -13.15
N GLN A 35 -0.19 -4.39 -12.58
CA GLN A 35 -0.67 -5.73 -12.19
C GLN A 35 -0.76 -6.69 -13.40
N ASP A 36 -1.10 -6.19 -14.58
CA ASP A 36 -1.15 -7.02 -15.80
C ASP A 36 0.24 -7.46 -16.26
N LYS A 37 1.23 -6.57 -16.11
CA LYS A 37 2.58 -6.70 -16.69
C LYS A 37 3.59 -7.38 -15.75
N TYR A 38 3.45 -7.21 -14.44
CA TYR A 38 4.45 -7.59 -13.44
C TYR A 38 3.88 -8.47 -12.33
N GLU A 39 4.75 -9.17 -11.61
CA GLU A 39 4.39 -9.77 -10.31
C GLU A 39 4.44 -8.67 -9.25
N CYS A 40 3.27 -8.18 -8.81
CA CYS A 40 3.17 -7.04 -7.92
C CYS A 40 2.98 -7.46 -6.46
N PHE A 41 3.73 -6.81 -5.56
CA PHE A 41 3.58 -6.88 -4.12
C PHE A 41 3.21 -5.49 -3.60
N PHE A 42 2.09 -5.40 -2.89
CA PHE A 42 1.62 -4.17 -2.27
C PHE A 42 1.77 -4.25 -0.76
N ILE A 43 2.69 -3.48 -0.19
CA ILE A 43 2.93 -3.46 1.26
C ILE A 43 2.05 -2.40 1.94
N ILE A 44 1.46 -2.77 3.07
CA ILE A 44 0.98 -1.79 4.05
C ILE A 44 2.10 -1.62 5.08
N ALA A 45 2.81 -0.49 4.99
CA ALA A 45 4.04 -0.25 5.73
C ALA A 45 3.75 0.28 7.15
N ASP A 46 3.11 -0.53 7.97
CA ASP A 46 2.69 -0.20 9.33
C ASP A 46 3.88 0.17 10.24
N LEU A 47 4.97 -0.61 10.25
CA LEU A 47 6.18 -0.33 11.02
C LEU A 47 6.83 1.01 10.67
N HIS A 48 6.74 1.44 9.40
CA HIS A 48 7.29 2.74 8.98
C HIS A 48 6.54 3.91 9.62
N THR A 49 5.32 3.71 10.13
CA THR A 49 4.56 4.73 10.86
C THR A 49 5.24 5.09 12.19
N LEU A 50 5.85 4.11 12.85
CA LEU A 50 6.50 4.29 14.16
C LEU A 50 7.72 5.23 14.13
N THR A 51 8.29 5.47 12.95
CA THR A 51 9.40 6.42 12.77
C THR A 51 9.01 7.88 13.03
N THR A 52 7.69 8.18 12.96
CA THR A 52 7.16 9.55 13.11
C THR A 52 5.97 9.65 14.07
N LYS A 53 5.27 8.54 14.34
CA LYS A 53 4.08 8.47 15.18
C LYS A 53 4.15 7.32 16.21
N PRO A 54 5.07 7.39 17.20
CA PRO A 54 5.34 6.28 18.11
C PRO A 54 4.41 6.26 19.35
N THR A 55 3.53 7.24 19.53
CA THR A 55 2.74 7.33 20.77
C THR A 55 1.65 6.25 20.80
N LYS A 56 1.27 5.80 22.00
CA LYS A 56 0.24 4.76 22.18
C LYS A 56 -1.08 5.09 21.46
N ALA A 57 -1.54 6.34 21.57
CA ALA A 57 -2.77 6.80 20.92
C ALA A 57 -2.69 6.72 19.39
N GLU A 58 -1.53 7.02 18.80
CA GLU A 58 -1.33 6.90 17.35
C GLU A 58 -1.26 5.45 16.88
N VAL A 59 -0.60 4.58 17.66
CA VAL A 59 -0.51 3.15 17.36
C VAL A 59 -1.87 2.46 17.46
N GLU A 60 -2.72 2.87 18.40
CA GLU A 60 -4.10 2.37 18.52
C GLU A 60 -4.93 2.64 17.25
N GLN A 61 -4.69 3.77 16.58
CA GLN A 61 -5.37 4.12 15.33
C GLN A 61 -4.89 3.30 14.11
N LEU A 62 -3.71 2.67 14.20
CA LEU A 62 -3.05 1.98 13.08
C LEU A 62 -3.91 0.85 12.52
N ARG A 63 -4.59 0.09 13.39
CA ARG A 63 -5.47 -1.01 12.98
C ARG A 63 -6.58 -0.51 12.03
N GLN A 64 -7.23 0.59 12.39
CA GLN A 64 -8.30 1.15 11.57
C GLN A 64 -7.74 1.68 10.24
N ASN A 65 -6.60 2.37 10.27
CA ASN A 65 -5.99 2.90 9.06
C ASN A 65 -5.54 1.80 8.08
N ILE A 66 -5.04 0.66 8.61
CA ILE A 66 -4.69 -0.50 7.79
C ILE A 66 -5.94 -1.01 7.05
N LEU A 67 -7.06 -1.12 7.75
CA LEU A 67 -8.32 -1.57 7.14
C LEU A 67 -8.81 -0.58 6.07
N GLU A 68 -8.75 0.73 6.35
CA GLU A 68 -9.17 1.76 5.39
C GLU A 68 -8.34 1.72 4.11
N VAL A 69 -7.00 1.66 4.22
CA VAL A 69 -6.13 1.56 3.04
C VAL A 69 -6.35 0.25 2.29
N THR A 70 -6.54 -0.86 3.01
CA THR A 70 -6.83 -2.16 2.38
C THR A 70 -8.15 -2.11 1.61
N LEU A 71 -9.20 -1.50 2.18
CA LEU A 71 -10.49 -1.35 1.54
C LEU A 71 -10.41 -0.48 0.28
N ASP A 72 -9.67 0.63 0.32
CA ASP A 72 -9.53 1.51 -0.83
C ASP A 72 -8.64 0.94 -1.95
N TYR A 73 -7.87 -0.13 -1.67
CA TYR A 73 -7.10 -0.87 -2.68
C TYR A 73 -7.90 -1.92 -3.44
N LEU A 74 -9.00 -2.41 -2.86
CA LEU A 74 -9.84 -3.49 -3.39
C LEU A 74 -10.99 -2.95 -4.24
#